data_AF-A0A5E4IQM3-F1
#
_entry.id   AF-A0A5E4IQM3-F1
#
_cell.length_a   1.000
_cell.length_b   1.000
_cell.length_c   1.000
_cell.angle_alpha   90.00
_cell.angle_beta   90.00
_cell.angle_gamma   90.00
#
_symmetry.space_group_name_H-M   'P 1'
#
loop_
_entity.id
_entity.type
_entity.pdbx_description
1 polymer ?
#
loop_
_entity_poly.entity_id
_entity_poly.type
_entity_poly.pdbx_seq_one_letter_code
_entity_poly.pdbx_strand_id
1 'polypeptide(L)'
;MAKLSFGISAFAIAITLLLLVSMVSAATGKSAEVDDATLQRIKEAAAQLGIKDVNGGAVQKVKEFYENMTPEELELWRTKSMIVIGSQLTGSEKASWGLLKEKFPELKDVQIVEDTPENYDKIINSDGPVVFVGGPSQNFATRLANEQGMITGTRATSFGFLNAQEGTTKSGQKILVISDSRGYDNLPREGAAKSPLNSFIPREYVPVAATGISVILMLIVQALFPFAQSIGEEKIIEKIGEKNVKLSKEAKSIFGIKIREVIAIFLGCAVIAIAVTYSFTGLVFPDFTNLFILNLVICLMVQVLRSTIQEIAEQHYKIDAEYVFWKQGSALTLVSSVLGNPFGLAGFMYVHEDEEEEANEKDEEAQKAAEARGEKPKTAEELKQERERKETRSEAIVGMLPSLACMFFAVLFAGINFFFPSEFLQMCFTILSFYTMLEILPIHPMPGKDVIKWNFFIWAFLFFPILFTYILINYLI
;
A
#
# COMPACT_ATOMS: atom_id res chain seq x y z
N MET A 1 -9.09 -5.96 18.27
CA MET A 1 -9.74 -5.51 17.02
C MET A 1 -9.28 -6.30 15.78
N ALA A 2 -7.99 -6.49 15.49
CA ALA A 2 -7.54 -7.28 14.33
C ALA A 2 -8.02 -8.75 14.29
N LYS A 3 -8.05 -9.46 15.44
CA LYS A 3 -8.65 -10.81 15.53
C LYS A 3 -10.17 -10.82 15.26
N LEU A 4 -10.84 -9.70 15.53
CA LEU A 4 -12.28 -9.55 15.36
C LEU A 4 -12.62 -9.27 13.88
N SER A 5 -11.90 -8.37 13.21
CA SER A 5 -12.14 -8.12 11.76
C SER A 5 -11.70 -9.30 10.89
N PHE A 6 -10.56 -9.93 11.20
CA PHE A 6 -10.12 -11.15 10.51
C PHE A 6 -11.11 -12.30 10.72
N GLY A 7 -11.65 -12.45 11.95
CA GLY A 7 -12.68 -13.44 12.27
C GLY A 7 -13.99 -13.21 11.51
N ILE A 8 -14.43 -11.96 11.35
CA ILE A 8 -15.69 -11.62 10.67
C ILE A 8 -15.59 -11.88 9.16
N SER A 9 -14.52 -11.43 8.49
CA SER A 9 -14.34 -11.66 7.04
C SER A 9 -14.09 -13.13 6.72
N ALA A 10 -13.25 -13.82 7.51
CA ALA A 10 -12.99 -15.24 7.30
C ALA A 10 -14.24 -16.10 7.51
N PHE A 11 -15.11 -15.68 8.43
CA PHE A 11 -16.33 -16.39 8.74
C PHE A 11 -17.47 -16.10 7.77
N ALA A 12 -17.63 -14.87 7.28
CA ALA A 12 -18.64 -14.57 6.26
C ALA A 12 -18.40 -15.39 4.98
N ILE A 13 -17.13 -15.48 4.55
CA ILE A 13 -16.74 -16.32 3.42
C ILE A 13 -16.89 -17.81 3.80
N ALA A 14 -16.57 -18.21 5.03
CA ALA A 14 -16.82 -19.58 5.50
C ALA A 14 -18.31 -19.96 5.53
N ILE A 15 -19.24 -19.02 5.81
CA ILE A 15 -20.70 -19.24 5.71
C ILE A 15 -21.11 -19.41 4.25
N THR A 16 -20.70 -18.50 3.38
CA THR A 16 -21.06 -18.56 1.96
C THR A 16 -20.55 -19.82 1.28
N LEU A 17 -19.40 -20.31 1.70
CA LEU A 17 -18.88 -21.57 1.20
C LEU A 17 -19.34 -22.80 2.02
N LEU A 18 -19.82 -22.63 3.27
CA LEU A 18 -20.66 -23.62 3.96
C LEU A 18 -21.95 -23.86 3.18
N LEU A 19 -22.53 -22.78 2.63
CA LEU A 19 -23.71 -22.86 1.78
C LEU A 19 -23.34 -23.58 0.47
N LEU A 20 -22.21 -23.25 -0.18
CA LEU A 20 -21.72 -24.02 -1.33
C LEU A 20 -21.50 -25.50 -1.03
N VAL A 21 -21.19 -25.90 0.20
CA VAL A 21 -20.99 -27.33 0.49
C VAL A 21 -22.25 -28.01 0.99
N SER A 22 -23.13 -27.28 1.65
CA SER A 22 -24.53 -27.71 1.84
C SER A 22 -25.17 -27.99 0.47
N MET A 23 -24.82 -27.21 -0.56
CA MET A 23 -25.19 -27.45 -1.95
C MET A 23 -24.57 -28.70 -2.54
N VAL A 24 -23.29 -29.01 -2.28
CA VAL A 24 -22.66 -30.27 -2.75
C VAL A 24 -23.26 -31.50 -2.05
N SER A 25 -23.60 -31.39 -0.76
CA SER A 25 -24.21 -32.46 0.04
C SER A 25 -25.69 -32.72 -0.30
N ALA A 26 -26.53 -31.68 -0.47
CA ALA A 26 -27.95 -31.78 -0.88
C ALA A 26 -28.13 -32.48 -2.23
N ALA A 27 -27.08 -32.41 -3.04
CA ALA A 27 -27.06 -32.96 -4.36
C ALA A 27 -26.87 -34.50 -4.30
N THR A 28 -26.24 -35.08 -3.27
CA THR A 28 -26.05 -36.56 -3.10
C THR A 28 -27.32 -37.42 -2.92
N GLY A 29 -28.52 -36.87 -3.15
CA GLY A 29 -29.79 -37.61 -3.15
C GLY A 29 -30.45 -37.75 -1.78
N LYS A 30 -29.92 -37.08 -0.75
CA LYS A 30 -30.66 -36.76 0.47
C LYS A 30 -31.29 -35.38 0.26
N SER A 31 -32.62 -35.35 0.20
CA SER A 31 -33.51 -34.21 -0.11
C SER A 31 -32.88 -32.82 -0.09
N ALA A 32 -33.11 -32.07 -1.17
CA ALA A 32 -32.59 -30.74 -1.49
C ALA A 32 -32.91 -29.58 -0.49
N GLU A 33 -33.40 -29.89 0.70
CA GLU A 33 -33.42 -28.92 1.78
C GLU A 33 -32.00 -28.86 2.36
N VAL A 34 -31.43 -27.66 2.43
CA VAL A 34 -30.40 -27.39 3.44
C VAL A 34 -31.07 -27.76 4.76
N ASP A 35 -30.78 -28.97 5.28
CA ASP A 35 -31.54 -29.47 6.42
C ASP A 35 -31.45 -28.44 7.55
N ASP A 36 -32.52 -28.31 8.34
CA ASP A 36 -32.56 -27.33 9.41
C ASP A 36 -31.35 -27.48 10.34
N ALA A 37 -30.77 -28.68 10.44
CA ALA A 37 -29.55 -28.95 11.20
C ALA A 37 -28.30 -28.26 10.64
N THR A 38 -28.13 -28.19 9.31
CA THR A 38 -27.02 -27.51 8.65
C THR A 38 -27.19 -26.01 8.74
N LEU A 39 -28.41 -25.51 8.49
CA LEU A 39 -28.74 -24.11 8.71
C LEU A 39 -28.53 -23.71 10.18
N GLN A 40 -28.87 -24.60 11.11
CA GLN A 40 -28.66 -24.41 12.54
C GLN A 40 -27.17 -24.43 12.91
N ARG A 41 -26.36 -25.32 12.33
CA ARG A 41 -24.89 -25.31 12.51
C ARG A 41 -24.26 -24.02 11.99
N ILE A 42 -24.74 -23.48 10.87
CA ILE A 42 -24.34 -22.18 10.34
C ILE A 42 -24.70 -21.08 11.35
N LYS A 43 -25.95 -21.08 11.84
CA LYS A 43 -26.45 -20.11 12.82
C LYS A 43 -25.71 -20.18 14.16
N GLU A 44 -25.38 -21.38 14.64
CA GLU A 44 -24.63 -21.59 15.88
C GLU A 44 -23.17 -21.15 15.74
N ALA A 45 -22.51 -21.48 14.63
CA ALA A 45 -21.17 -20.98 14.34
C ALA A 45 -21.15 -19.45 14.23
N ALA A 46 -22.21 -18.86 13.66
CA ALA A 46 -22.35 -17.40 13.54
C ALA A 46 -22.59 -16.75 14.90
N ALA A 47 -23.45 -17.34 15.72
CA ALA A 47 -23.73 -16.88 17.07
C ALA A 47 -22.48 -16.96 17.97
N GLN A 48 -21.68 -18.02 17.87
CA GLN A 48 -20.42 -18.17 18.61
C GLN A 48 -19.38 -17.07 18.26
N LEU A 49 -19.49 -16.48 17.07
CA LEU A 49 -18.63 -15.39 16.61
C LEU A 49 -19.27 -14.01 16.76
N GLY A 50 -20.45 -13.92 17.41
CA GLY A 50 -21.15 -12.67 17.69
C GLY A 50 -21.93 -12.09 16.51
N ILE A 51 -22.18 -12.88 15.47
CA ILE A 51 -22.89 -12.44 14.26
C ILE A 51 -24.38 -12.71 14.44
N LYS A 52 -25.16 -11.63 14.51
CA LYS A 52 -26.59 -11.68 14.85
C LYS A 52 -27.53 -11.90 13.65
N ASP A 53 -27.06 -11.72 12.42
CA ASP A 53 -27.91 -11.79 11.23
C ASP A 53 -27.29 -12.67 10.13
N VAL A 54 -27.65 -13.95 10.14
CA VAL A 54 -27.12 -14.96 9.20
C VAL A 54 -27.83 -14.90 7.84
N ASN A 55 -28.89 -14.09 7.72
CA ASN A 55 -29.74 -14.00 6.53
C ASN A 55 -29.35 -12.84 5.59
N GLY A 56 -28.11 -12.32 5.70
CA GLY A 56 -27.68 -11.18 4.91
C GLY A 56 -27.68 -11.44 3.38
N GLY A 57 -27.72 -10.35 2.60
CA GLY A 57 -28.07 -10.39 1.17
C GLY A 57 -27.24 -11.34 0.29
N ALA A 58 -25.92 -11.44 0.48
CA ALA A 58 -25.08 -12.38 -0.30
C ALA A 58 -25.34 -13.86 0.07
N VAL A 59 -25.64 -14.16 1.34
CA VAL A 59 -26.05 -15.52 1.76
C VAL A 59 -27.38 -15.87 1.09
N GLN A 60 -28.32 -14.94 1.13
CA GLN A 60 -29.61 -15.10 0.47
C GLN A 60 -29.48 -15.23 -1.05
N LYS A 61 -28.62 -14.45 -1.72
CA LYS A 61 -28.40 -14.62 -3.17
C LYS A 61 -27.74 -15.93 -3.54
N VAL A 62 -26.76 -16.38 -2.76
CA VAL A 62 -26.15 -17.70 -2.97
C VAL A 62 -27.22 -18.79 -2.83
N LYS A 63 -28.14 -18.63 -1.87
CA LYS A 63 -29.29 -19.52 -1.72
C LYS A 63 -30.26 -19.44 -2.93
N GLU A 64 -30.67 -18.24 -3.34
CA GLU A 64 -31.56 -18.01 -4.49
C GLU A 64 -30.97 -18.56 -5.79
N PHE A 65 -29.68 -18.34 -6.03
CA PHE A 65 -28.94 -18.87 -7.16
C PHE A 65 -29.11 -20.39 -7.30
N TYR A 66 -29.10 -21.10 -6.17
CA TYR A 66 -29.27 -22.55 -6.10
C TYR A 66 -30.74 -22.99 -6.17
N GLU A 67 -31.63 -22.32 -5.45
CA GLU A 67 -33.07 -22.65 -5.48
C GLU A 67 -33.66 -22.49 -6.89
N ASN A 68 -33.03 -21.64 -7.72
CA ASN A 68 -33.36 -21.45 -9.12
C ASN A 68 -32.65 -22.43 -10.08
N MET A 69 -31.97 -23.47 -9.58
CA MET A 69 -31.34 -24.49 -10.43
C MET A 69 -32.27 -25.67 -10.71
N THR A 70 -32.24 -26.15 -11.95
CA THR A 70 -32.91 -27.40 -12.32
C THR A 70 -32.12 -28.61 -11.78
N PRO A 71 -32.75 -29.78 -11.60
CA PRO A 71 -32.05 -31.00 -11.20
C PRO A 71 -30.89 -31.37 -12.15
N GLU A 72 -31.02 -31.10 -13.45
CA GLU A 72 -29.97 -31.33 -14.44
C GLU A 72 -28.78 -30.39 -14.23
N GLU A 73 -29.03 -29.11 -13.93
CA GLU A 73 -27.99 -28.14 -13.59
C GLU A 73 -27.25 -28.56 -12.31
N LEU A 74 -27.96 -29.08 -11.30
CA LEU A 74 -27.36 -29.57 -10.06
C LEU A 74 -26.44 -30.77 -10.25
N GLU A 75 -26.74 -31.64 -11.21
CA GLU A 75 -25.87 -32.77 -11.56
C GLU A 75 -24.63 -32.29 -12.33
N LEU A 76 -24.79 -31.29 -13.22
CA LEU A 76 -23.66 -30.62 -13.88
C LEU A 76 -22.75 -29.90 -12.88
N TRP A 77 -23.31 -29.24 -11.87
CA TRP A 77 -22.56 -28.64 -10.78
C TRP A 77 -21.68 -29.67 -10.05
N ARG A 78 -22.20 -30.86 -9.78
CA ARG A 78 -21.40 -31.88 -9.09
C ARG A 78 -20.28 -32.45 -9.95
N THR A 79 -20.56 -32.71 -11.20
CA THR A 79 -19.67 -33.50 -12.06
C THR A 79 -18.73 -32.64 -12.89
N LYS A 80 -19.09 -31.38 -13.14
CA LYS A 80 -18.39 -30.49 -14.08
C LYS A 80 -18.15 -29.08 -13.56
N SER A 81 -18.45 -28.76 -12.30
CA SER A 81 -18.16 -27.41 -11.79
C SER A 81 -16.67 -27.12 -11.77
N MET A 82 -16.36 -25.86 -12.00
CA MET A 82 -15.02 -25.32 -11.95
C MET A 82 -14.96 -24.20 -10.92
N ILE A 83 -13.98 -24.25 -10.03
CA ILE A 83 -13.68 -23.15 -9.11
C ILE A 83 -12.41 -22.46 -9.61
N VAL A 84 -12.55 -21.18 -9.94
CA VAL A 84 -11.47 -20.34 -10.43
C VAL A 84 -11.01 -19.43 -9.29
N ILE A 85 -9.79 -19.66 -8.83
CA ILE A 85 -9.20 -18.93 -7.71
C ILE A 85 -8.42 -17.73 -8.25
N GLY A 86 -8.70 -16.53 -7.73
CA GLY A 86 -7.95 -15.34 -8.06
C GLY A 86 -6.48 -15.40 -7.62
N SER A 87 -5.57 -14.97 -8.49
CA SER A 87 -4.14 -14.88 -8.20
C SER A 87 -3.82 -13.76 -7.20
N GLN A 88 -4.74 -12.79 -7.05
CA GLN A 88 -4.59 -11.64 -6.15
C GLN A 88 -5.57 -11.69 -4.98
N LEU A 89 -6.04 -12.88 -4.57
CA LEU A 89 -6.86 -13.02 -3.38
C LEU A 89 -6.22 -12.37 -2.14
N THR A 90 -7.04 -11.66 -1.38
CA THR A 90 -6.63 -11.08 -0.11
C THR A 90 -6.30 -12.17 0.92
N GLY A 91 -5.55 -11.82 1.96
CA GLY A 91 -5.25 -12.76 3.04
C GLY A 91 -6.51 -13.35 3.70
N SER A 92 -7.57 -12.55 3.82
CA SER A 92 -8.88 -13.00 4.29
C SER A 92 -9.52 -14.03 3.35
N GLU A 93 -9.49 -13.80 2.04
CA GLU A 93 -10.07 -14.75 1.07
C GLU A 93 -9.27 -16.04 1.00
N LYS A 94 -7.94 -15.97 1.01
CA LYS A 94 -7.06 -17.15 1.08
C LYS A 94 -7.32 -17.97 2.34
N ALA A 95 -7.40 -17.32 3.51
CA ALA A 95 -7.68 -17.99 4.78
C ALA A 95 -9.06 -18.67 4.75
N SER A 96 -10.06 -17.96 4.23
CA SER A 96 -11.40 -18.50 4.09
C SER A 96 -11.42 -19.71 3.18
N TRP A 97 -10.85 -19.59 1.98
CA TRP A 97 -10.72 -20.68 1.03
C TRP A 97 -10.01 -21.90 1.63
N GLY A 98 -8.95 -21.69 2.42
CA GLY A 98 -8.26 -22.75 3.15
C GLY A 98 -9.16 -23.47 4.16
N LEU A 99 -9.87 -22.70 5.01
CA LEU A 99 -10.83 -23.25 5.97
C LEU A 99 -11.94 -24.05 5.31
N LEU A 100 -12.30 -23.69 4.09
CA LEU A 100 -13.37 -24.33 3.35
C LEU A 100 -12.94 -25.65 2.76
N LYS A 101 -11.76 -25.69 2.13
CA LYS A 101 -11.15 -26.97 1.71
C LYS A 101 -11.00 -27.95 2.87
N GLU A 102 -10.70 -27.45 4.07
CA GLU A 102 -10.57 -28.29 5.27
C GLU A 102 -11.91 -28.82 5.76
N LYS A 103 -12.92 -27.95 5.87
CA LYS A 103 -14.24 -28.31 6.42
C LYS A 103 -15.09 -29.14 5.47
N PHE A 104 -14.77 -29.12 4.17
CA PHE A 104 -15.61 -29.68 3.12
C PHE A 104 -14.82 -30.58 2.18
N PRO A 105 -14.66 -31.86 2.56
CA PRO A 105 -13.92 -32.85 1.77
C PRO A 105 -14.45 -33.00 0.34
N GLU A 106 -15.72 -32.70 0.10
CA GLU A 106 -16.36 -32.80 -1.22
C GLU A 106 -15.80 -31.78 -2.22
N LEU A 107 -15.18 -30.69 -1.76
CA LEU A 107 -14.46 -29.75 -2.63
C LEU A 107 -13.16 -30.33 -3.18
N LYS A 108 -12.69 -31.48 -2.68
CA LYS A 108 -11.46 -32.14 -3.19
C LYS A 108 -11.62 -32.65 -4.62
N ASP A 109 -12.84 -32.99 -5.01
CA ASP A 109 -13.14 -33.55 -6.34
C ASP A 109 -13.51 -32.46 -7.36
N VAL A 110 -13.70 -31.22 -6.91
CA VAL A 110 -14.03 -30.08 -7.80
C VAL A 110 -12.77 -29.61 -8.53
N GLN A 111 -12.90 -29.35 -9.84
CA GLN A 111 -11.78 -28.85 -10.63
C GLN A 111 -11.43 -27.42 -10.21
N ILE A 112 -10.27 -27.27 -9.60
CA ILE A 112 -9.70 -25.97 -9.24
C ILE A 112 -8.78 -25.51 -10.36
N VAL A 113 -9.02 -24.29 -10.87
CA VAL A 113 -8.24 -23.68 -11.94
C VAL A 113 -7.72 -22.32 -11.48
N GLU A 114 -6.48 -22.01 -11.82
CA GLU A 114 -5.89 -20.69 -11.58
C GLU A 114 -6.34 -19.69 -12.64
N ASP A 115 -6.55 -18.44 -12.25
CA ASP A 115 -7.01 -17.34 -13.11
C ASP A 115 -5.90 -16.79 -14.03
N THR A 116 -5.25 -17.65 -14.82
CA THR A 116 -4.22 -17.21 -15.77
C THR A 116 -4.84 -16.87 -17.14
N PRO A 117 -4.19 -16.00 -17.94
CA PRO A 117 -4.62 -15.72 -19.32
C PRO A 117 -4.78 -16.98 -20.18
N GLU A 118 -3.90 -17.98 -19.99
CA GLU A 118 -3.90 -19.24 -20.74
C GLU A 118 -5.11 -20.12 -20.37
N ASN A 119 -5.55 -20.04 -19.12
CA ASN A 119 -6.71 -20.81 -18.64
C ASN A 119 -8.05 -20.12 -18.97
N TYR A 120 -8.05 -18.83 -19.33
CA TYR A 120 -9.29 -18.07 -19.48
C TYR A 120 -10.24 -18.68 -20.53
N ASP A 121 -9.73 -19.09 -21.70
CA ASP A 121 -10.55 -19.71 -22.74
C ASP A 121 -11.15 -21.04 -22.26
N LYS A 122 -10.41 -21.83 -21.47
CA LYS A 122 -10.91 -23.06 -20.87
C LYS A 122 -11.99 -22.78 -19.81
N ILE A 123 -11.84 -21.68 -19.07
CA ILE A 123 -12.78 -21.27 -18.03
C ILE A 123 -14.12 -20.85 -18.67
N ILE A 124 -14.10 -19.95 -19.65
CA ILE A 124 -15.34 -19.40 -20.23
C ILE A 124 -16.08 -20.40 -21.14
N ASN A 125 -15.34 -21.36 -21.70
CA ASN A 125 -15.88 -22.44 -22.52
C ASN A 125 -15.91 -23.78 -21.76
N SER A 126 -15.93 -23.75 -20.43
CA SER A 126 -16.14 -24.97 -19.65
C SER A 126 -17.48 -25.60 -20.05
N ASP A 127 -17.77 -26.84 -19.66
CA ASP A 127 -19.09 -27.45 -19.91
C ASP A 127 -20.06 -27.23 -18.74
N GLY A 128 -19.55 -26.73 -17.63
CA GLY A 128 -20.22 -26.70 -16.35
C GLY A 128 -20.30 -25.29 -15.78
N PRO A 129 -20.86 -25.18 -14.58
CA PRO A 129 -20.95 -23.93 -13.86
C PRO A 129 -19.59 -23.48 -13.32
N VAL A 130 -19.37 -22.17 -13.28
CA VAL A 130 -18.09 -21.59 -12.87
C VAL A 130 -18.28 -20.73 -11.62
N VAL A 131 -17.50 -21.03 -10.58
CA VAL A 131 -17.40 -20.18 -9.38
C VAL A 131 -16.10 -19.41 -9.43
N PHE A 132 -16.18 -18.09 -9.51
CA PHE A 132 -15.05 -17.21 -9.32
C PHE A 132 -14.89 -16.88 -7.84
N VAL A 133 -13.70 -17.15 -7.30
CA VAL A 133 -13.29 -16.67 -5.98
C VAL A 133 -12.38 -15.45 -6.20
N GLY A 134 -12.83 -14.30 -5.70
CA GLY A 134 -12.21 -12.99 -5.90
C GLY A 134 -12.90 -12.15 -6.97
N GLY A 135 -13.00 -10.85 -6.70
CA GLY A 135 -13.66 -9.88 -7.57
C GLY A 135 -12.76 -9.46 -8.73
N PRO A 136 -13.21 -8.52 -9.60
CA PRO A 136 -12.41 -8.02 -10.72
C PRO A 136 -10.99 -7.53 -10.38
N SER A 137 -10.77 -7.01 -9.17
CA SER A 137 -9.44 -6.56 -8.74
C SER A 137 -8.54 -7.68 -8.19
N GLN A 138 -9.11 -8.84 -7.89
CA GLN A 138 -8.42 -9.98 -7.27
C GLN A 138 -8.30 -11.19 -8.20
N ASN A 139 -9.17 -11.30 -9.19
CA ASN A 139 -9.30 -12.43 -10.09
C ASN A 139 -9.38 -11.93 -11.55
N PHE A 140 -8.36 -12.29 -12.33
CA PHE A 140 -8.23 -11.89 -13.73
C PHE A 140 -9.39 -12.38 -14.59
N ALA A 141 -9.85 -13.62 -14.36
CA ALA A 141 -10.96 -14.19 -15.10
C ALA A 141 -12.29 -13.48 -14.75
N THR A 142 -12.50 -13.14 -13.48
CA THR A 142 -13.65 -12.30 -13.06
C THR A 142 -13.64 -10.95 -13.78
N ARG A 143 -12.47 -10.30 -13.88
CA ARG A 143 -12.34 -9.01 -14.56
C ARG A 143 -12.74 -9.10 -16.03
N LEU A 144 -12.16 -10.03 -16.78
CA LEU A 144 -12.47 -10.19 -18.20
C LEU A 144 -13.94 -10.59 -18.41
N ALA A 145 -14.50 -11.45 -17.57
CA ALA A 145 -15.91 -11.81 -17.63
C ALA A 145 -16.81 -10.59 -17.38
N ASN A 146 -16.43 -9.72 -16.45
CA ASN A 146 -17.15 -8.48 -16.14
C ASN A 146 -17.07 -7.47 -17.30
N GLU A 147 -15.88 -7.24 -17.86
CA GLU A 147 -15.66 -6.37 -19.03
C GLU A 147 -16.41 -6.85 -20.28
N GLN A 148 -16.56 -8.17 -20.44
CA GLN A 148 -17.32 -8.78 -21.53
C GLN A 148 -18.83 -8.81 -21.27
N GLY A 149 -19.31 -8.26 -20.15
CA GLY A 149 -20.72 -8.24 -19.78
C GLY A 149 -21.30 -9.63 -19.49
N MET A 150 -20.47 -10.62 -19.12
CA MET A 150 -20.95 -11.94 -18.70
C MET A 150 -21.47 -11.91 -17.26
N ILE A 151 -21.01 -10.96 -16.44
CA ILE A 151 -21.48 -10.79 -15.06
C ILE A 151 -22.54 -9.68 -15.06
N THR A 152 -23.81 -10.07 -15.10
CA THR A 152 -24.95 -9.14 -15.30
C THR A 152 -25.85 -9.02 -14.08
N GLY A 153 -25.73 -9.95 -13.12
CA GLY A 153 -26.55 -9.95 -11.91
C GLY A 153 -26.28 -8.73 -11.04
N THR A 154 -27.30 -8.28 -10.30
CA THR A 154 -27.09 -7.25 -9.28
C THR A 154 -26.14 -7.81 -8.22
N ARG A 155 -25.15 -7.03 -7.78
CA ARG A 155 -24.30 -7.39 -6.63
C ARG A 155 -25.17 -7.51 -5.38
N ALA A 156 -25.14 -8.64 -4.67
CA ALA A 156 -25.63 -8.67 -3.29
C ALA A 156 -24.47 -8.57 -2.35
N THR A 157 -24.61 -7.69 -1.37
CA THR A 157 -23.67 -7.56 -0.28
C THR A 157 -24.28 -8.21 0.96
N SER A 158 -23.56 -9.13 1.59
CA SER A 158 -23.84 -9.61 2.95
C SER A 158 -22.77 -9.10 3.89
N PHE A 159 -23.17 -8.77 5.11
CA PHE A 159 -22.26 -8.36 6.18
C PHE A 159 -21.38 -7.14 5.87
N GLY A 160 -21.70 -6.34 4.84
CA GLY A 160 -20.91 -5.17 4.42
C GLY A 160 -19.59 -5.48 3.71
N PHE A 161 -19.10 -6.73 3.75
CA PHE A 161 -17.78 -7.08 3.22
C PHE A 161 -17.81 -8.20 2.19
N LEU A 162 -18.86 -9.03 2.14
CA LEU A 162 -18.92 -10.15 1.20
C LEU A 162 -19.92 -9.86 0.10
N ASN A 163 -19.50 -10.09 -1.13
CA ASN A 163 -20.29 -9.86 -2.32
C ASN A 163 -20.45 -11.16 -3.08
N ALA A 164 -21.70 -11.42 -3.44
CA ALA A 164 -22.06 -12.45 -4.40
C ALA A 164 -22.68 -11.78 -5.62
N GLN A 165 -22.24 -12.20 -6.80
CA GLN A 165 -22.79 -11.71 -8.05
C GLN A 165 -22.93 -12.85 -9.05
N GLU A 166 -24.07 -12.88 -9.72
CA GLU A 166 -24.36 -13.90 -10.71
C GLU A 166 -24.05 -13.41 -12.12
N GLY A 167 -23.78 -14.34 -13.01
CA GLY A 167 -23.55 -14.09 -14.41
C GLY A 167 -23.87 -15.29 -15.28
N THR A 168 -23.63 -15.13 -16.57
CA THR A 168 -23.76 -16.20 -17.54
C THR A 168 -22.66 -16.07 -18.60
N THR A 169 -21.99 -17.18 -18.91
CA THR A 169 -21.02 -17.23 -20.02
C THR A 169 -21.72 -17.02 -21.36
N LYS A 170 -20.95 -16.80 -22.43
CA LYS A 170 -21.47 -16.79 -23.81
C LYS A 170 -22.15 -18.10 -24.22
N SER A 171 -21.75 -19.23 -23.61
CA SER A 171 -22.34 -20.55 -23.83
C SER A 171 -23.59 -20.82 -22.99
N GLY A 172 -24.03 -19.86 -22.16
CA GLY A 172 -25.23 -20.00 -21.32
C GLY A 172 -24.98 -20.61 -19.94
N GLN A 173 -23.73 -20.79 -19.52
CA GLN A 173 -23.42 -21.39 -18.22
C GLN A 173 -23.49 -20.37 -17.10
N LYS A 174 -24.06 -20.79 -15.97
CA LYS A 174 -24.17 -19.97 -14.77
C LYS A 174 -22.78 -19.68 -14.18
N ILE A 175 -22.54 -18.42 -13.89
CA ILE A 175 -21.37 -17.90 -13.19
C ILE A 175 -21.80 -17.43 -11.81
N LEU A 176 -21.02 -17.77 -10.78
CA LEU A 176 -21.13 -17.18 -9.45
C LEU A 176 -19.79 -16.55 -9.04
N VAL A 177 -19.78 -15.25 -8.80
CA VAL A 177 -18.63 -14.54 -8.26
C VAL A 177 -18.81 -14.38 -6.76
N ILE A 178 -17.82 -14.78 -5.99
CA ILE A 178 -17.76 -14.57 -4.54
C ILE A 178 -16.48 -13.82 -4.24
N SER A 179 -16.62 -12.64 -3.65
CA SER A 179 -15.51 -11.72 -3.43
C SER A 179 -15.79 -10.87 -2.23
N ASP A 180 -14.74 -10.40 -1.55
CA ASP A 180 -14.94 -9.28 -0.63
C ASP A 180 -15.28 -7.96 -1.37
N SER A 181 -15.63 -6.90 -0.64
CA SER A 181 -15.96 -5.59 -1.23
C SER A 181 -14.77 -4.91 -1.92
N ARG A 182 -13.55 -5.20 -1.45
CA ARG A 182 -12.32 -4.65 -2.05
C ARG A 182 -12.07 -5.25 -3.43
N GLY A 183 -12.48 -6.50 -3.64
CA GLY A 183 -12.40 -7.16 -4.95
C GLY A 183 -13.13 -6.44 -6.08
N TYR A 184 -14.07 -5.56 -5.75
CA TYR A 184 -14.81 -4.75 -6.72
C TYR A 184 -14.38 -3.29 -6.74
N ASP A 185 -14.15 -2.71 -5.56
CA ASP A 185 -14.09 -1.25 -5.41
C ASP A 185 -12.65 -0.73 -5.23
N ASN A 186 -11.67 -1.62 -4.97
CA ASN A 186 -10.25 -1.27 -4.98
C ASN A 186 -9.63 -1.55 -6.35
N LEU A 187 -8.57 -0.81 -6.67
CA LEU A 187 -7.77 -1.06 -7.86
C LEU A 187 -6.86 -2.29 -7.69
N PRO A 188 -6.74 -3.13 -8.74
CA PRO A 188 -5.77 -4.22 -8.76
C PRO A 188 -4.35 -3.67 -8.76
N ARG A 189 -3.39 -4.46 -8.25
CA ARG A 189 -1.96 -4.13 -8.35
C ARG A 189 -1.36 -4.81 -9.58
N GLU A 190 -1.52 -4.19 -10.75
CA GLU A 190 -1.01 -4.73 -12.01
C GLU A 190 0.52 -4.64 -12.13
N GLY A 191 1.18 -3.72 -11.40
CA GLY A 191 2.62 -3.54 -11.44
C GLY A 191 3.39 -4.82 -11.09
N ALA A 192 2.88 -5.62 -10.16
CA ALA A 192 3.49 -6.90 -9.80
C ALA A 192 3.40 -7.93 -10.94
N ALA A 193 2.29 -7.98 -11.68
CA ALA A 193 2.14 -8.87 -12.84
C ALA A 193 3.04 -8.46 -14.01
N LYS A 194 3.17 -7.16 -14.23
CA LYS A 194 3.95 -6.57 -15.33
C LYS A 194 5.44 -6.46 -15.02
N SER A 195 5.83 -6.69 -13.77
CA SER A 195 7.23 -6.63 -13.34
C SER A 195 8.06 -7.70 -14.04
N PRO A 196 9.29 -7.37 -14.48
CA PRO A 196 10.22 -8.36 -14.99
C PRO A 196 10.57 -9.44 -13.96
N LEU A 197 10.45 -9.14 -12.65
CA LEU A 197 10.71 -10.09 -11.57
C LEU A 197 9.69 -11.22 -11.53
N ASN A 198 8.49 -11.02 -12.06
CA ASN A 198 7.42 -12.03 -12.09
C ASN A 198 7.80 -13.28 -12.92
N SER A 199 8.84 -13.18 -13.77
CA SER A 199 9.38 -14.32 -14.50
C SER A 199 10.20 -15.30 -13.64
N PHE A 200 10.67 -14.86 -12.47
CA PHE A 200 11.52 -15.65 -11.57
C PHE A 200 10.96 -15.78 -10.15
N ILE A 201 10.09 -14.85 -9.76
CA ILE A 201 9.54 -14.72 -8.41
C ILE A 201 8.02 -14.81 -8.54
N PRO A 202 7.33 -15.63 -7.73
CA PRO A 202 5.87 -15.66 -7.73
C PRO A 202 5.29 -14.26 -7.49
N ARG A 203 4.21 -13.94 -8.20
CA ARG A 203 3.59 -12.61 -8.25
C ARG A 203 3.36 -11.99 -6.88
N GLU A 204 3.03 -12.81 -5.87
CA GLU A 204 2.75 -12.37 -4.51
C GLU A 204 3.98 -11.82 -3.79
N TYR A 205 5.17 -12.28 -4.15
CA TYR A 205 6.44 -11.87 -3.53
C TYR A 205 7.17 -10.79 -4.33
N VAL A 206 6.73 -10.50 -5.56
CA VAL A 206 7.33 -9.47 -6.42
C VAL A 206 7.46 -8.12 -5.72
N PRO A 207 6.43 -7.56 -5.04
CA PRO A 207 6.58 -6.26 -4.39
C PRO A 207 7.62 -6.23 -3.25
N VAL A 208 7.71 -7.32 -2.48
CA VAL A 208 8.69 -7.45 -1.39
C VAL A 208 10.10 -7.55 -1.96
N ALA A 209 10.28 -8.37 -3.00
CA ALA A 209 11.55 -8.50 -3.71
C ALA A 209 11.97 -7.17 -4.37
N ALA A 210 11.05 -6.46 -5.02
CA ALA A 210 11.28 -5.15 -5.62
C ALA A 210 11.76 -4.14 -4.58
N THR A 211 11.14 -4.14 -3.39
CA THR A 211 11.55 -3.28 -2.27
C THR A 211 12.98 -3.60 -1.81
N GLY A 212 13.28 -4.89 -1.60
CA GLY A 212 14.63 -5.33 -1.20
C GLY A 212 15.71 -4.97 -2.23
N ILE A 213 15.44 -5.21 -3.52
CA ILE A 213 16.33 -4.81 -4.61
C ILE A 213 16.52 -3.29 -4.63
N SER A 214 15.45 -2.53 -4.41
CA SER A 214 15.50 -1.06 -4.43
C SER A 214 16.33 -0.49 -3.27
N VAL A 215 16.26 -1.10 -2.08
CA VAL A 215 17.16 -0.77 -0.96
C VAL A 215 18.61 -1.04 -1.33
N ILE A 216 18.91 -2.21 -1.93
CA ILE A 216 20.27 -2.55 -2.38
C ILE A 216 20.75 -1.55 -3.44
N LEU A 217 19.93 -1.22 -4.43
CA LEU A 217 20.24 -0.23 -5.46
C LEU A 217 20.50 1.15 -4.84
N MET A 218 19.71 1.54 -3.83
CA MET A 218 19.92 2.80 -3.11
C MET A 218 21.28 2.82 -2.41
N LEU A 219 21.66 1.74 -1.73
CA LEU A 219 22.96 1.61 -1.07
C LEU A 219 24.12 1.63 -2.07
N ILE A 220 23.96 0.97 -3.23
CA ILE A 220 24.94 1.02 -4.33
C ILE A 220 25.09 2.44 -4.86
N VAL A 221 23.96 3.12 -5.13
CA VAL A 221 23.98 4.52 -5.61
C VAL A 221 24.70 5.40 -4.61
N GLN A 222 24.45 5.24 -3.30
CA GLN A 222 25.16 6.00 -2.27
C GLN A 222 26.66 5.70 -2.21
N ALA A 223 27.05 4.42 -2.33
CA ALA A 223 28.46 4.04 -2.30
C ALA A 223 29.23 4.58 -3.53
N LEU A 224 28.58 4.64 -4.69
CA LEU A 224 29.16 5.15 -5.93
C LEU A 224 29.07 6.67 -6.06
N PHE A 225 28.20 7.34 -5.30
CA PHE A 225 27.93 8.76 -5.46
C PHE A 225 29.16 9.65 -5.20
N PRO A 226 29.95 9.46 -4.11
CA PRO A 226 31.18 10.23 -3.91
C PRO A 226 32.18 10.07 -5.06
N PHE A 227 32.27 8.87 -5.65
CA PHE A 227 33.13 8.60 -6.80
C PHE A 227 32.63 9.33 -8.05
N ALA A 228 31.32 9.30 -8.32
CA ALA A 228 30.71 10.03 -9.43
C ALA A 228 30.87 11.56 -9.28
N GLN A 229 30.69 12.08 -8.06
CA GLN A 229 30.98 13.47 -7.73
C GLN A 229 32.46 13.80 -7.95
N SER A 230 33.39 12.96 -7.50
CA SER A 230 34.82 13.22 -7.71
C SER A 230 35.22 13.32 -9.20
N ILE A 231 34.53 12.61 -10.09
CA ILE A 231 34.81 12.63 -11.54
C ILE A 231 34.07 13.76 -12.28
N GLY A 232 32.84 14.09 -11.86
CA GLY A 232 31.99 15.11 -12.51
C GLY A 232 32.21 16.52 -11.96
N GLU A 233 32.28 16.61 -10.64
CA GLU A 233 33.07 17.54 -9.80
C GLU A 233 33.81 18.67 -10.50
N GLU A 234 35.06 18.34 -10.82
CA GLU A 234 36.08 19.27 -11.32
C GLU A 234 35.68 19.98 -12.62
N LYS A 235 34.83 19.38 -13.46
CA LYS A 235 34.45 19.98 -14.76
C LYS A 235 33.12 20.74 -14.72
N ILE A 236 32.23 20.43 -13.78
CA ILE A 236 30.88 20.99 -13.73
C ILE A 236 30.79 22.10 -12.68
N ILE A 237 31.42 21.95 -11.52
CA ILE A 237 31.42 22.98 -10.48
C ILE A 237 32.15 24.25 -10.95
N GLU A 238 33.23 24.13 -11.72
CA GLU A 238 33.96 25.29 -12.26
C GLU A 238 33.09 26.13 -13.22
N LYS A 239 32.11 25.52 -13.90
CA LYS A 239 31.20 26.23 -14.82
C LYS A 239 29.86 26.65 -14.21
N ILE A 240 29.40 25.97 -13.16
CA ILE A 240 28.06 26.17 -12.58
C ILE A 240 28.12 26.89 -11.22
N GLY A 241 29.19 26.70 -10.44
CA GLY A 241 29.37 27.25 -9.10
C GLY A 241 29.36 28.77 -9.07
N GLU A 242 30.02 29.43 -10.00
CA GLU A 242 30.05 30.91 -10.05
C GLU A 242 28.70 31.54 -10.44
N LYS A 243 27.85 30.82 -11.18
CA LYS A 243 26.54 31.34 -11.63
C LYS A 243 25.41 31.09 -10.64
N ASN A 244 25.40 29.96 -9.93
CA ASN A 244 24.28 29.58 -9.08
C ASN A 244 24.31 30.19 -7.67
N VAL A 245 25.49 30.51 -7.12
CA VAL A 245 25.58 31.12 -5.78
C VAL A 245 24.97 32.53 -5.74
N LYS A 246 25.04 33.29 -6.84
CA LYS A 246 24.39 34.62 -6.95
C LYS A 246 22.88 34.54 -7.15
N LEU A 247 22.35 33.48 -7.76
CA LEU A 247 20.91 33.31 -7.99
C LEU A 247 20.12 32.94 -6.73
N SER A 248 20.78 32.44 -5.68
CA SER A 248 20.15 32.00 -4.43
C SER A 248 19.62 33.15 -3.58
N LYS A 249 20.41 34.23 -3.39
CA LYS A 249 20.05 35.33 -2.47
C LYS A 249 18.96 36.28 -3.00
N GLU A 250 18.68 36.27 -4.30
CA GLU A 250 17.69 37.16 -4.94
C GLU A 250 16.46 36.42 -5.50
N ALA A 251 16.30 35.12 -5.18
CA ALA A 251 15.19 34.34 -5.72
C ALA A 251 13.85 34.94 -5.27
N LYS A 252 12.99 35.31 -6.24
CA LYS A 252 11.66 35.83 -5.97
C LYS A 252 10.87 34.82 -5.13
N SER A 253 10.45 35.26 -3.96
CA SER A 253 9.54 34.54 -3.08
C SER A 253 8.10 34.89 -3.47
N ILE A 254 7.23 33.87 -3.57
CA ILE A 254 5.79 34.05 -3.72
C ILE A 254 5.17 33.50 -2.44
N PHE A 255 4.49 34.36 -1.66
CA PHE A 255 3.93 34.02 -0.35
C PHE A 255 4.95 33.48 0.67
N GLY A 256 6.21 33.93 0.62
CA GLY A 256 7.25 33.42 1.53
C GLY A 256 8.00 32.20 0.98
N ILE A 257 7.39 31.44 0.06
CA ILE A 257 8.00 30.23 -0.52
C ILE A 257 8.84 30.57 -1.75
N LYS A 258 10.06 30.02 -1.84
CA LYS A 258 10.95 30.19 -3.00
C LYS A 258 10.33 29.47 -4.21
N ILE A 259 10.25 30.12 -5.39
CA ILE A 259 9.69 29.49 -6.61
C ILE A 259 10.38 28.15 -6.95
N ARG A 260 11.70 28.06 -6.70
CA ARG A 260 12.48 26.82 -6.89
C ARG A 260 11.95 25.66 -6.06
N GLU A 261 11.51 25.93 -4.84
CA GLU A 261 10.95 24.94 -3.92
C GLU A 261 9.59 24.44 -4.42
N VAL A 262 8.72 25.35 -4.87
CA VAL A 262 7.43 25.00 -5.50
C VAL A 262 7.63 24.08 -6.71
N ILE A 263 8.61 24.38 -7.57
CA ILE A 263 8.96 23.54 -8.71
C ILE A 263 9.48 22.17 -8.25
N ALA A 264 10.34 22.15 -7.23
CA ALA A 264 10.89 20.91 -6.68
C ALA A 264 9.80 20.00 -6.09
N ILE A 265 8.86 20.59 -5.32
CA ILE A 265 7.68 19.91 -4.79
C ILE A 265 6.85 19.33 -5.92
N PHE A 266 6.49 20.15 -6.93
CA PHE A 266 5.67 19.69 -8.03
C PHE A 266 6.30 18.54 -8.81
N LEU A 267 7.59 18.65 -9.15
CA LEU A 267 8.33 17.57 -9.82
C LEU A 267 8.41 16.31 -8.97
N GLY A 268 8.64 16.45 -7.67
CA GLY A 268 8.65 15.33 -6.73
C GLY A 268 7.31 14.59 -6.68
N CYS A 269 6.22 15.34 -6.54
CA CYS A 269 4.86 14.80 -6.56
C CYS A 269 4.52 14.12 -7.90
N ALA A 270 4.92 14.71 -9.03
CA ALA A 270 4.68 14.13 -10.35
C ALA A 270 5.38 12.78 -10.53
N VAL A 271 6.64 12.66 -10.08
CA VAL A 271 7.38 11.40 -10.14
C VAL A 271 6.70 10.30 -9.31
N ILE A 272 6.31 10.63 -8.07
CA ILE A 272 5.66 9.67 -7.18
C ILE A 272 4.27 9.29 -7.73
N ALA A 273 3.51 10.25 -8.25
CA ALA A 273 2.23 9.98 -8.88
C ALA A 273 2.37 9.03 -10.08
N ILE A 274 3.35 9.23 -10.97
CA ILE A 274 3.64 8.33 -12.09
C ILE A 274 3.96 6.91 -11.57
N ALA A 275 4.85 6.81 -10.58
CA ALA A 275 5.32 5.55 -10.04
C ALA A 275 4.19 4.75 -9.36
N VAL A 276 3.36 5.42 -8.56
CA VAL A 276 2.20 4.80 -7.91
C VAL A 276 1.17 4.38 -8.95
N THR A 277 0.80 5.27 -9.89
CA THR A 277 -0.14 4.94 -10.97
C THR A 277 0.32 3.73 -11.78
N TYR A 278 1.59 3.70 -12.20
CA TYR A 278 2.15 2.55 -12.92
C TYR A 278 2.02 1.25 -12.12
N SER A 279 2.17 1.32 -10.80
CA SER A 279 2.09 0.14 -9.93
C SER A 279 0.68 -0.46 -9.84
N PHE A 280 -0.36 0.34 -10.08
CA PHE A 280 -1.75 -0.11 -10.09
C PHE A 280 -2.26 -0.46 -11.48
N THR A 281 -2.00 0.35 -12.51
CA THR A 281 -2.59 0.16 -13.84
C THR A 281 -1.57 -0.29 -14.90
N GLY A 282 -0.27 -0.11 -14.67
CA GLY A 282 0.75 -0.15 -15.71
C GLY A 282 0.50 0.94 -16.77
N LEU A 283 0.99 0.76 -18.01
CA LEU A 283 0.80 1.74 -19.08
C LEU A 283 -0.47 1.48 -19.93
N VAL A 284 -1.63 1.36 -19.27
CA VAL A 284 -2.92 1.15 -19.96
C VAL A 284 -3.70 2.46 -19.98
N PHE A 285 -3.95 3.00 -21.18
CA PHE A 285 -4.70 4.23 -21.38
C PHE A 285 -6.17 3.91 -21.71
N PRO A 286 -7.15 4.68 -21.21
CA PRO A 286 -7.03 5.98 -20.51
C PRO A 286 -6.84 5.89 -18.99
N ASP A 287 -6.97 4.70 -18.38
CA ASP A 287 -6.98 4.52 -16.92
C ASP A 287 -5.74 5.09 -16.24
N PHE A 288 -4.57 4.95 -16.87
CA PHE A 288 -3.33 5.56 -16.41
C PHE A 288 -3.44 7.08 -16.26
N THR A 289 -4.01 7.78 -17.24
CA THR A 289 -4.10 9.25 -17.19
C THR A 289 -5.03 9.72 -16.08
N ASN A 290 -6.20 9.07 -15.95
CA ASN A 290 -7.18 9.41 -14.91
C ASN A 290 -6.59 9.20 -13.52
N LEU A 291 -5.97 8.04 -13.29
CA LEU A 291 -5.37 7.70 -12.01
C LEU A 291 -4.11 8.53 -11.73
N PHE A 292 -3.33 8.92 -12.75
CA PHE A 292 -2.22 9.87 -12.60
C PHE A 292 -2.68 11.23 -12.09
N ILE A 293 -3.75 11.80 -12.66
CA ILE A 293 -4.29 13.09 -12.19
C ILE A 293 -4.75 12.96 -10.73
N LEU A 294 -5.46 11.88 -10.40
CA LEU A 294 -5.89 11.60 -9.02
C LEU A 294 -4.70 11.53 -8.07
N ASN A 295 -3.70 10.71 -8.40
CA ASN A 295 -2.51 10.53 -7.58
C ASN A 295 -1.66 11.80 -7.46
N LEU A 296 -1.59 12.64 -8.49
CA LEU A 296 -0.90 13.91 -8.44
C LEU A 296 -1.57 14.86 -7.43
N VAL A 297 -2.89 14.96 -7.45
CA VAL A 297 -3.65 15.76 -6.49
C VAL A 297 -3.42 15.24 -5.07
N ILE A 298 -3.50 13.91 -4.86
CA ILE A 298 -3.24 13.30 -3.55
C ILE A 298 -1.80 13.60 -3.08
N CYS A 299 -0.79 13.42 -3.93
CA CYS A 299 0.61 13.71 -3.59
C CYS A 299 0.81 15.18 -3.18
N LEU A 300 0.18 16.12 -3.90
CA LEU A 300 0.23 17.54 -3.55
C LEU A 300 -0.45 17.82 -2.20
N MET A 301 -1.61 17.21 -1.91
CA MET A 301 -2.27 17.34 -0.61
C MET A 301 -1.41 16.79 0.53
N VAL A 302 -0.80 15.61 0.32
CA VAL A 302 0.11 14.99 1.30
C VAL A 302 1.34 15.87 1.51
N GLN A 303 1.88 16.46 0.45
CA GLN A 303 3.04 17.35 0.56
C GLN A 303 2.70 18.66 1.29
N VAL A 304 1.53 19.24 1.05
CA VAL A 304 1.06 20.42 1.82
C VAL A 304 0.96 20.08 3.31
N LEU A 305 0.32 18.95 3.65
CA LEU A 305 0.23 18.49 5.03
C LEU A 305 1.62 18.33 5.68
N ARG A 306 2.55 17.68 4.98
CA ARG A 306 3.92 17.46 5.47
C ARG A 306 4.65 18.78 5.66
N SER A 307 4.64 19.66 4.65
CA SER A 307 5.30 20.97 4.70
C SER A 307 4.74 21.84 5.82
N THR A 308 3.42 21.85 6.06
CA THR A 308 2.83 22.62 7.19
C THR A 308 3.29 22.11 8.55
N ILE A 309 3.30 20.79 8.77
CA ILE A 309 3.74 20.20 10.05
C ILE A 309 5.23 20.49 10.27
N GLN A 310 6.00 20.39 9.20
CA GLN A 310 7.42 20.65 9.22
C GLN A 310 7.73 22.12 9.53
N GLU A 311 7.09 23.07 8.85
CA GLU A 311 7.26 24.50 9.09
C GLU A 311 6.96 24.87 10.55
N ILE A 312 5.90 24.29 11.13
CA ILE A 312 5.58 24.48 12.56
C ILE A 312 6.72 23.96 13.45
N ALA A 313 7.32 22.82 13.11
CA ALA A 313 8.42 22.25 13.86
C ALA A 313 9.71 23.07 13.68
N GLU A 314 10.02 23.50 12.47
CA GLU A 314 11.17 24.37 12.14
C GLU A 314 11.11 25.70 12.88
N GLN A 315 9.94 26.35 12.92
CA GLN A 315 9.75 27.57 13.71
C GLN A 315 9.96 27.34 15.21
N HIS A 316 9.55 26.17 15.72
CA HIS A 316 9.72 25.83 17.12
C HIS A 316 11.19 25.55 17.49
N TYR A 317 11.93 24.88 16.61
CA TYR A 317 13.33 24.50 16.82
C TYR A 317 14.35 25.48 16.24
N LYS A 318 13.89 26.53 15.54
CA LYS A 318 14.72 27.52 14.83
C LYS A 318 15.67 26.89 13.80
N ILE A 319 15.15 25.94 13.04
CA ILE A 319 15.89 25.29 11.94
C ILE A 319 15.43 25.93 10.63
N ASP A 320 16.36 26.31 9.75
CA ASP A 320 16.06 26.71 8.38
C ASP A 320 16.32 25.53 7.44
N ALA A 321 15.28 25.07 6.74
CA ALA A 321 15.38 24.00 5.77
C ALA A 321 14.60 24.31 4.49
N GLU A 322 15.07 23.76 3.37
CA GLU A 322 14.43 23.93 2.07
C GLU A 322 14.14 22.59 1.38
N TYR A 323 12.98 22.47 0.74
CA TYR A 323 12.68 21.27 -0.04
C TYR A 323 13.45 21.25 -1.37
N VAL A 324 14.25 20.20 -1.58
CA VAL A 324 15.09 20.00 -2.76
C VAL A 324 14.65 18.77 -3.54
N PHE A 325 14.55 18.92 -4.86
CA PHE A 325 14.26 17.81 -5.75
C PHE A 325 15.48 16.88 -5.88
N TRP A 326 15.27 15.59 -5.62
CA TRP A 326 16.31 14.57 -5.64
C TRP A 326 16.23 13.74 -6.92
N LYS A 327 17.10 14.05 -7.89
CA LYS A 327 17.10 13.42 -9.21
C LYS A 327 17.35 11.90 -9.12
N GLN A 328 18.31 11.50 -8.30
CA GLN A 328 18.70 10.09 -8.14
C GLN A 328 17.58 9.30 -7.46
N GLY A 329 17.01 9.86 -6.39
CA GLY A 329 15.86 9.26 -5.73
C GLY A 329 14.66 9.14 -6.65
N SER A 330 14.38 10.19 -7.45
CA SER A 330 13.31 10.16 -8.46
C SER A 330 13.50 9.06 -9.50
N ALA A 331 14.73 8.90 -10.02
CA ALA A 331 15.05 7.84 -10.96
C ALA A 331 14.85 6.46 -10.31
N LEU A 332 15.29 6.30 -9.06
CA LEU A 332 15.10 5.06 -8.30
C LEU A 332 13.62 4.75 -8.05
N THR A 333 12.79 5.77 -7.74
CA THR A 333 11.33 5.62 -7.58
C THR A 333 10.67 5.09 -8.85
N LEU A 334 11.09 5.57 -10.03
CA LEU A 334 10.57 5.08 -11.30
C LEU A 334 11.05 3.66 -11.60
N VAL A 335 12.35 3.39 -11.44
CA VAL A 335 12.91 2.04 -11.68
C VAL A 335 12.27 1.00 -10.76
N SER A 336 12.14 1.29 -9.48
CA SER A 336 11.49 0.41 -8.51
C SER A 336 10.01 0.16 -8.82
N SER A 337 9.27 1.17 -9.31
CA SER A 337 7.90 0.98 -9.76
C SER A 337 7.80 -0.02 -10.92
N VAL A 338 8.75 -0.01 -11.84
CA VAL A 338 8.87 -1.01 -12.93
C VAL A 338 9.20 -2.40 -12.38
N LEU A 339 9.99 -2.48 -11.30
CA LEU A 339 10.24 -3.73 -10.58
C LEU A 339 9.01 -4.25 -9.81
N GLY A 340 7.95 -3.46 -9.67
CA GLY A 340 6.66 -3.89 -9.13
C GLY A 340 6.28 -3.26 -7.78
N ASN A 341 7.10 -2.37 -7.21
CA ASN A 341 6.74 -1.57 -6.05
C ASN A 341 7.48 -0.23 -6.09
N PRO A 342 6.81 0.93 -6.08
CA PRO A 342 7.50 2.21 -6.06
C PRO A 342 8.30 2.29 -4.75
N PHE A 343 9.57 2.66 -4.86
CA PHE A 343 10.55 2.77 -3.76
C PHE A 343 11.60 3.84 -4.05
N GLY A 344 11.60 4.90 -3.25
CA GLY A 344 12.51 6.04 -3.37
C GLY A 344 11.79 7.36 -3.11
N LEU A 345 12.51 8.34 -2.57
CA LEU A 345 12.02 9.71 -2.41
C LEU A 345 12.36 10.52 -3.66
N ALA A 346 11.41 11.30 -4.17
CA ALA A 346 11.67 12.20 -5.29
C ALA A 346 12.24 13.56 -4.83
N GLY A 347 12.20 13.87 -3.54
CA GLY A 347 12.80 15.06 -2.93
C GLY A 347 12.98 14.88 -1.43
N PHE A 348 13.75 15.77 -0.82
CA PHE A 348 14.09 15.78 0.61
C PHE A 348 14.27 17.20 1.11
N MET A 349 14.38 17.33 2.43
CA MET A 349 14.60 18.61 3.09
C MET A 349 16.09 18.80 3.33
N TYR A 350 16.62 19.91 2.85
CA TYR A 350 18.00 20.30 3.03
C TYR A 350 18.06 21.34 4.15
N VAL A 351 18.72 21.03 5.26
CA VAL A 351 18.94 21.95 6.37
C VAL A 351 20.17 22.80 6.07
N HIS A 352 20.09 24.12 6.24
CA HIS A 352 21.22 25.02 6.04
C HIS A 352 22.11 25.06 7.28
N GLU A 353 23.41 24.84 7.10
CA GLU A 353 24.43 24.95 8.16
C GLU A 353 24.89 26.40 8.34
N ASP A 354 23.98 27.33 8.65
CA ASP A 354 24.26 28.77 8.57
C ASP A 354 24.79 29.41 9.88
N GLU A 355 25.08 28.65 10.95
CA GLU A 355 25.36 29.24 12.27
C GLU A 355 26.66 28.78 12.97
N GLU A 356 27.64 28.17 12.30
CA GLU A 356 28.89 27.81 13.02
C GLU A 356 29.59 29.05 13.61
N GLU A 357 29.63 30.18 12.89
CA GLU A 357 30.25 31.42 13.40
C GLU A 357 29.46 32.04 14.57
N GLU A 358 28.15 32.25 14.40
CA GLU A 358 27.31 32.81 15.48
C GLU A 358 27.26 31.91 16.72
N ALA A 359 27.24 30.59 16.53
CA ALA A 359 27.24 29.65 17.63
C ALA A 359 28.58 29.64 18.37
N ASN A 360 29.70 29.77 17.64
CA ASN A 360 31.01 29.90 18.27
C ASN A 360 31.14 31.21 19.07
N GLU A 361 30.57 32.32 18.59
CA GLU A 361 30.51 33.58 19.36
C GLU A 361 29.70 33.43 20.65
N LYS A 362 28.50 32.82 20.58
CA LYS A 362 27.65 32.55 21.76
C LYS A 362 28.34 31.61 22.76
N ASP A 363 29.08 30.62 22.28
CA ASP A 363 29.83 29.69 23.14
C ASP A 363 31.00 30.41 23.85
N GLU A 364 31.70 31.32 23.17
CA GLU A 364 32.76 32.14 23.77
C GLU A 364 32.20 33.09 24.85
N GLU A 365 31.04 33.71 24.60
CA GLU A 365 30.34 34.53 25.58
C GLU A 365 29.90 33.71 26.80
N ALA A 366 29.37 32.50 26.59
CA ALA A 366 28.96 31.60 27.66
C ALA A 366 30.15 31.14 28.52
N GLN A 367 31.31 30.88 27.91
CA GLN A 367 32.56 30.57 28.64
C GLN A 367 33.00 31.74 29.51
N LYS A 368 33.08 32.95 28.95
CA LYS A 368 33.42 34.17 29.71
C LYS A 368 32.45 34.41 30.88
N ALA A 369 31.16 34.16 30.67
CA ALA A 369 30.14 34.30 31.71
C ALA A 369 30.27 33.26 32.83
N ALA A 370 30.64 32.01 32.51
CA ALA A 370 30.89 30.96 33.49
C ALA A 370 32.14 31.25 34.33
N GLU A 371 33.23 31.70 33.69
CA GLU A 371 34.45 32.13 34.37
C GLU A 371 34.20 33.29 35.33
N ALA A 372 33.41 34.28 34.92
CA ALA A 372 33.03 35.42 35.76
C ALA A 372 32.22 35.00 37.01
N ARG A 373 31.54 33.84 36.99
CA ARG A 373 30.80 33.27 38.12
C ARG A 373 31.65 32.36 39.02
N GLY A 374 32.91 32.09 38.65
CA GLY A 374 33.76 31.11 39.33
C GLY A 374 33.35 29.65 39.08
N GLU A 375 32.52 29.40 38.08
CA GLU A 375 32.20 28.04 37.62
C GLU A 375 33.33 27.54 36.73
N LYS A 376 33.61 26.22 36.74
CA LYS A 376 34.57 25.63 35.81
C LYS A 376 33.97 25.71 34.39
N PRO A 377 34.51 26.52 33.45
CA PRO A 377 33.95 26.62 32.11
C PRO A 377 34.05 25.26 31.42
N LYS A 378 33.00 24.91 30.67
CA LYS A 378 33.06 23.78 29.73
C LYS A 378 34.10 24.09 28.67
N THR A 379 34.87 23.09 28.28
CA THR A 379 35.82 23.22 27.17
C THR A 379 35.07 23.52 25.87
N ALA A 380 35.72 24.17 24.90
CA ALA A 380 35.12 24.45 23.60
C ALA A 380 34.64 23.16 22.90
N GLU A 381 35.37 22.05 23.09
CA GLU A 381 35.00 20.74 22.55
C GLU A 381 33.74 20.15 23.22
N GLU A 382 33.59 20.31 24.54
CA GLU A 382 32.37 19.90 25.26
C GLU A 382 31.15 20.71 24.83
N LEU A 383 31.30 22.02 24.62
CA LEU A 383 30.23 22.89 24.12
C LEU A 383 29.84 22.52 22.69
N LYS A 384 30.83 22.33 21.81
CA LYS A 384 30.62 21.89 20.43
C LYS A 384 29.87 20.55 20.38
N GLN A 385 30.30 19.55 21.16
CA GLN A 385 29.62 18.25 21.23
C GLN A 385 28.20 18.35 21.79
N GLU A 386 27.96 19.22 22.79
CA GLU A 386 26.62 19.43 23.32
C GLU A 386 25.69 20.09 22.30
N ARG A 387 26.21 21.06 21.53
CA ARG A 387 25.50 21.74 20.45
C ARG A 387 25.15 20.77 19.33
N GLU A 388 26.13 20.03 18.81
CA GLU A 388 25.93 19.02 17.76
C GLU A 388 24.87 17.98 18.19
N ARG A 389 24.86 17.56 19.47
CA ARG A 389 23.84 16.64 20.00
C ARG A 389 22.45 17.28 20.05
N LYS A 390 22.34 18.56 20.38
CA LYS A 390 21.06 19.29 20.40
C LYS A 390 20.54 19.52 18.99
N GLU A 391 21.39 19.93 18.06
CA GLU A 391 21.09 20.12 16.64
C GLU A 391 20.64 18.82 16.00
N THR A 392 21.44 17.74 16.13
CA THR A 392 21.08 16.41 15.62
C THR A 392 19.73 15.95 16.18
N ARG A 393 19.46 16.23 17.45
CA ARG A 393 18.17 15.89 18.08
C ARG A 393 17.03 16.72 17.49
N SER A 394 17.19 18.02 17.33
CA SER A 394 16.14 18.89 16.79
C SER A 394 15.86 18.56 15.33
N GLU A 395 16.88 18.35 14.50
CA GLU A 395 16.74 17.91 13.11
C GLU A 395 16.01 16.57 13.01
N ALA A 396 16.41 15.60 13.84
CA ALA A 396 15.74 14.30 13.92
C ALA A 396 14.25 14.44 14.30
N ILE A 397 13.92 15.32 15.24
CA ILE A 397 12.52 15.54 15.64
C ILE A 397 11.74 16.24 14.51
N VAL A 398 12.28 17.32 13.94
CA VAL A 398 11.66 18.09 12.86
C VAL A 398 11.38 17.18 11.66
N GLY A 399 12.34 16.36 11.25
CA GLY A 399 12.17 15.43 10.13
C GLY A 399 11.20 14.28 10.41
N MET A 400 11.03 13.86 11.67
CA MET A 400 10.15 12.73 12.03
C MET A 400 8.69 13.10 12.24
N LEU A 401 8.39 14.33 12.67
CA LEU A 401 7.02 14.75 12.95
C LEU A 401 6.07 14.62 11.74
N PRO A 402 6.44 15.06 10.52
CA PRO A 402 5.64 14.84 9.32
C PRO A 402 5.40 13.36 9.04
N SER A 403 6.42 12.50 9.17
CA SER A 403 6.28 11.06 8.93
C SER A 403 5.29 10.40 9.90
N LEU A 404 5.34 10.76 11.18
CA LEU A 404 4.42 10.21 12.19
C LEU A 404 2.98 10.64 11.92
N ALA A 405 2.76 11.89 11.50
CA ALA A 405 1.45 12.36 11.10
C ALA A 405 0.95 11.63 9.84
N CYS A 406 1.80 11.47 8.83
CA CYS A 406 1.47 10.70 7.64
C CYS A 406 1.09 9.26 7.96
N MET A 407 1.81 8.62 8.89
CA MET A 407 1.48 7.26 9.32
C MET A 407 0.12 7.20 10.00
N PHE A 408 -0.19 8.15 10.88
CA PHE A 408 -1.49 8.23 11.52
C PHE A 408 -2.62 8.30 10.49
N PHE A 409 -2.49 9.19 9.48
CA PHE A 409 -3.48 9.29 8.41
C PHE A 409 -3.52 8.06 7.50
N ALA A 410 -2.39 7.41 7.25
CA ALA A 410 -2.35 6.16 6.48
C ALA A 410 -3.18 5.07 7.18
N VAL A 411 -2.99 4.88 8.49
CA VAL A 411 -3.76 3.92 9.29
C VAL A 411 -5.24 4.28 9.32
N LEU A 412 -5.56 5.56 9.49
CA LEU A 412 -6.95 6.05 9.49
C LEU A 412 -7.65 5.75 8.15
N PHE A 413 -7.03 6.12 7.03
CA PHE A 413 -7.60 5.89 5.70
C PHE A 413 -7.64 4.41 5.33
N ALA A 414 -6.65 3.60 5.71
CA ALA A 414 -6.72 2.16 5.54
C ALA A 414 -7.88 1.55 6.35
N GLY A 415 -8.08 2.02 7.59
CA GLY A 415 -9.21 1.64 8.42
C GLY A 415 -10.56 1.99 7.79
N ILE A 416 -10.72 3.22 7.28
CA ILE A 416 -11.96 3.62 6.59
C ILE A 416 -12.14 2.82 5.29
N ASN A 417 -11.08 2.63 4.49
CA ASN A 417 -11.13 1.85 3.26
C ASN A 417 -11.51 0.38 3.49
N PHE A 418 -11.17 -0.18 4.64
CA PHE A 418 -11.58 -1.53 5.00
C PHE A 418 -13.12 -1.65 5.10
N PHE A 419 -13.80 -0.62 5.60
CA PHE A 419 -15.26 -0.58 5.74
C PHE A 419 -15.98 0.00 4.52
N PHE A 420 -15.34 0.97 3.87
CA PHE A 420 -15.86 1.68 2.71
C PHE A 420 -14.78 1.69 1.61
N PRO A 421 -14.57 0.55 0.93
CA PRO A 421 -13.59 0.45 -0.14
C PRO A 421 -13.78 1.54 -1.19
N SER A 422 -12.69 2.24 -1.50
CA SER A 422 -12.66 3.33 -2.47
C SER A 422 -11.25 3.48 -3.02
N GLU A 423 -11.16 3.61 -4.35
CA GLU A 423 -9.90 3.89 -5.04
C GLU A 423 -9.16 5.10 -4.43
N PHE A 424 -9.88 6.17 -4.09
CA PHE A 424 -9.30 7.38 -3.49
C PHE A 424 -8.65 7.11 -2.13
N LEU A 425 -9.34 6.38 -1.25
CA LEU A 425 -8.80 6.03 0.08
C LEU A 425 -7.61 5.08 -0.06
N GLN A 426 -7.69 4.13 -0.99
CA GLN A 426 -6.60 3.21 -1.32
C GLN A 426 -5.34 3.96 -1.74
N MET A 427 -5.45 4.92 -2.66
CA MET A 427 -4.33 5.74 -3.09
C MET A 427 -3.79 6.60 -1.94
N CYS A 428 -4.67 7.22 -1.14
CA CYS A 428 -4.27 8.04 0.01
C CYS A 428 -3.41 7.26 1.01
N PHE A 429 -3.87 6.11 1.51
CA PHE A 429 -3.07 5.34 2.48
C PHE A 429 -1.81 4.75 1.86
N THR A 430 -1.84 4.39 0.57
CA THR A 430 -0.67 3.85 -0.13
C THR A 430 0.43 4.92 -0.21
N ILE A 431 0.09 6.13 -0.66
CA ILE A 431 1.04 7.25 -0.77
C ILE A 431 1.56 7.68 0.61
N LEU A 432 0.69 7.81 1.61
CA LEU A 432 1.09 8.21 2.97
C LEU A 432 2.02 7.19 3.64
N SER A 433 1.68 5.90 3.56
CA SER A 433 2.53 4.83 4.11
C SER A 433 3.86 4.73 3.36
N PHE A 434 3.86 5.00 2.06
CA PHE A 434 5.06 5.06 1.24
C PHE A 434 6.03 6.15 1.68
N TYR A 435 5.56 7.40 1.81
CA TYR A 435 6.40 8.50 2.31
C TYR A 435 6.97 8.19 3.70
N THR A 436 6.11 7.74 4.61
CA THR A 436 6.50 7.40 5.98
C THR A 436 7.62 6.35 6.00
N MET A 437 7.44 5.26 5.24
CA MET A 437 8.40 4.16 5.21
C MET A 437 9.76 4.60 4.67
N LEU A 438 9.77 5.49 3.67
CA LEU A 438 11.01 6.00 3.11
C LEU A 438 11.73 6.97 4.04
N GLU A 439 11.02 7.86 4.72
CA GLU A 439 11.63 8.84 5.60
C GLU A 439 12.30 8.22 6.82
N ILE A 440 11.79 7.09 7.34
CA ILE A 440 12.36 6.42 8.50
C ILE A 440 13.61 5.59 8.17
N LEU A 441 13.95 5.40 6.90
CA LEU A 441 15.14 4.63 6.52
C LEU A 441 16.42 5.36 6.98
N PRO A 442 17.42 4.65 7.51
CA PRO A 442 18.65 5.24 8.02
C PRO A 442 19.65 5.54 6.89
N ILE A 443 19.19 6.26 5.86
CA ILE A 443 19.86 6.42 4.58
C ILE A 443 19.82 7.90 4.19
N HIS A 444 20.95 8.54 3.90
CA HIS A 444 20.96 9.96 3.48
C HIS A 444 20.25 10.16 2.12
N PRO A 445 19.37 11.16 1.94
CA PRO A 445 19.09 12.30 2.82
C PRO A 445 17.80 12.14 3.66
N MET A 446 17.43 10.92 4.04
CA MET A 446 16.21 10.64 4.80
C MET A 446 16.42 10.96 6.30
N PRO A 447 15.40 11.55 6.97
CA PRO A 447 15.45 11.87 8.40
C PRO A 447 15.82 10.71 9.32
N GLY A 448 15.48 9.47 8.93
CA GLY A 448 15.83 8.27 9.70
C GLY A 448 17.33 8.14 9.98
N LYS A 449 18.20 8.72 9.13
CA LYS A 449 19.65 8.78 9.38
C LYS A 449 20.00 9.69 10.56
N ASP A 450 19.27 10.77 10.78
CA ASP A 450 19.57 11.70 11.88
C ASP A 450 18.95 11.19 13.19
N VAL A 451 17.82 10.50 13.13
CA VAL A 451 17.26 9.77 14.29
C VAL A 451 18.22 8.69 14.78
N ILE A 452 18.84 7.91 13.89
CA ILE A 452 19.76 6.85 14.30
C ILE A 452 21.06 7.43 14.91
N LYS A 453 21.54 8.58 14.41
CA LYS A 453 22.67 9.31 15.00
C LYS A 453 22.31 9.85 16.39
N TRP A 454 21.11 10.41 16.55
CA TRP A 454 20.63 10.91 17.83
C TRP A 454 20.46 9.78 18.85
N ASN A 455 19.69 8.74 18.49
CA ASN A 455 19.41 7.60 19.34
C ASN A 455 18.91 6.38 18.55
N PHE A 456 19.76 5.37 18.44
CA PHE A 456 19.44 4.09 17.78
C PHE A 456 18.16 3.42 18.31
N PHE A 457 17.94 3.44 19.63
CA PHE A 457 16.76 2.79 20.23
C PHE A 457 15.46 3.52 19.89
N ILE A 458 15.49 4.86 19.83
CA ILE A 458 14.34 5.65 19.39
C ILE A 458 14.05 5.35 17.91
N TRP A 459 15.08 5.33 17.06
CA TRP A 459 14.92 4.95 15.65
C TRP A 459 14.29 3.56 15.53
N ALA A 460 14.82 2.55 16.22
CA ALA A 460 14.29 1.19 16.16
C ALA A 460 12.83 1.10 16.65
N PHE A 461 12.50 1.81 17.73
CA PHE A 461 11.14 1.88 18.28
C PHE A 461 10.14 2.50 17.31
N LEU A 462 10.57 3.43 16.45
CA LEU A 462 9.73 4.03 15.41
C LEU A 462 9.71 3.16 14.14
N PHE A 463 10.86 2.66 13.71
CA PHE A 463 11.04 1.91 12.47
C PHE A 463 10.24 0.61 12.44
N PHE A 464 10.32 -0.22 13.47
CA PHE A 464 9.67 -1.54 13.43
C PHE A 464 8.14 -1.47 13.38
N PRO A 465 7.45 -0.63 14.18
CA PRO A 465 6.01 -0.42 14.04
C PRO A 465 5.63 0.21 12.69
N ILE A 466 6.45 1.14 12.17
CA ILE A 466 6.21 1.75 10.86
C ILE A 466 6.29 0.69 9.75
N LEU A 467 7.34 -0.12 9.76
CA LEU A 467 7.54 -1.20 8.80
C LEU A 467 6.43 -2.24 8.88
N PHE A 468 6.07 -2.67 10.09
CA PHE A 468 4.98 -3.64 10.29
C PHE A 468 3.65 -3.09 9.75
N THR A 469 3.35 -1.83 10.03
CA THR A 469 2.12 -1.17 9.57
C THR A 469 2.14 -0.98 8.05
N TYR A 470 3.27 -0.60 7.46
CA TYR A 470 3.44 -0.52 6.01
C TYR A 470 3.15 -1.87 5.34
N ILE A 471 3.71 -2.97 5.87
CA ILE A 471 3.47 -4.32 5.36
C ILE A 471 2.00 -4.71 5.49
N LEU A 472 1.39 -4.45 6.65
CA LEU A 472 -0.02 -4.72 6.91
C LEU A 472 -0.93 -3.98 5.92
N ILE A 473 -0.75 -2.67 5.79
CA ILE A 473 -1.58 -1.82 4.93
C ILE A 473 -1.40 -2.14 3.46
N ASN A 474 -0.17 -2.39 3.00
CA ASN A 474 0.08 -2.55 1.57
C ASN A 474 -0.05 -3.97 1.07
N TYR A 475 0.07 -4.99 1.91
CA TYR A 475 0.05 -6.39 1.44
C TYR A 475 -1.11 -7.21 1.99
N LEU A 476 -1.78 -6.75 3.05
CA LEU A 476 -2.89 -7.49 3.67
C LEU A 476 -4.24 -6.78 3.54
N ILE A 477 -4.25 -5.45 3.47
CA ILE A 477 -5.45 -4.62 3.30
C ILE A 477 -5.65 -4.27 1.83
#